data_AF-E3I728-F1
#
_entry.id   AF-E3I728-F1
#
_cell.length_a   1.000
_cell.length_b   1.000
_cell.length_c   1.000
_cell.angle_alpha   90.00
_cell.angle_beta   90.00
_cell.angle_gamma   90.00
#
_symmetry.space_group_name_H-M   'P 1'
#
loop_
_entity.id
_entity.type
_entity.pdbx_description
1 polymer ?
#
loop_
_entity_poly.entity_id
_entity_poly.type
_entity_poly.pdbx_seq_one_letter_code
_entity_poly.pdbx_strand_id
1 'polypeptide(L)'
;MQEKVMLPQEAKTQAPGRIAHHFREIVLWPLQIITSGEKSGFGGCGALFDLECEGTPWRSAGPFGGDHFEERHYREFISFLPHAQRFLYGDAPDAGRKNPGDLPMKVYRRCDIKKVRITTERGATPVICDVSHIDLYFFYEVNTAILVCEIGAENIPLEIAQGITQTFGRAYPAGWTRDGQPVHCAARVEWLDDNDAVLCASDYEDRERYIDFVGTRRSPCIARHWEFVLSPIVNAASSDTGRLRFREIEYYRMPVMTYITLPSLDVLTKRDYIALTLATRPSKTGIMPYSKRFVQKFEANHVYDRMYSGGLDAPELETRFLTSGEAFAIVSAGDNPSLTDDQRGLLSQFRHQYFRLFLVAHFHKASLLMISDQLVATLKRLDPSKPDSRMAFRDETLLLQENFLRFSQRYFFTELSGRAHVRDLFRMLRKHLAIDALFAEVRSELFDLVKYLDSNALRKQNASMHRLTVVTTVGLIGTIVTGFLGMNLIAYAEEPMSFRVEYFIAVLVAVTIFVGLTIIYSRRLTDLFDRLSGENQRDREEPPF
;
A
#
# COMPACT_ATOMS: atom_id res chain seq x y z
N MET A 1 35.95 48.12 -36.32
CA MET A 1 36.44 46.76 -36.60
C MET A 1 37.39 46.38 -35.48
N GLN A 2 36.87 45.76 -34.42
CA GLN A 2 37.67 45.12 -33.37
C GLN A 2 36.91 43.86 -32.97
N GLU A 3 37.51 42.75 -33.35
CA GLU A 3 37.00 41.40 -33.26
C GLU A 3 37.18 40.92 -31.82
N LYS A 4 36.07 40.76 -31.09
CA LYS A 4 36.08 40.27 -29.73
C LYS A 4 36.14 38.75 -29.78
N VAL A 5 37.36 38.22 -29.75
CA VAL A 5 37.66 36.79 -29.65
C VAL A 5 36.94 36.23 -28.41
N MET A 6 35.95 35.40 -28.67
CA MET A 6 35.18 34.66 -27.66
C MET A 6 36.02 33.44 -27.27
N LEU A 7 36.73 33.55 -26.14
CA LEU A 7 37.39 32.40 -25.52
C LEU A 7 36.32 31.38 -25.10
N PRO A 8 36.53 30.07 -25.36
CA PRO A 8 35.61 29.04 -24.90
C PRO A 8 35.59 29.02 -23.37
N GLN A 9 34.37 28.97 -22.81
CA GLN A 9 34.16 28.71 -21.38
C GLN A 9 34.84 27.38 -21.03
N GLU A 10 35.92 27.46 -20.27
CA GLU A 10 36.58 26.30 -19.68
C GLU A 10 35.55 25.49 -18.89
N ALA A 11 35.43 24.22 -19.26
CA ALA A 11 34.69 23.23 -18.49
C ALA A 11 35.23 23.23 -17.06
N LYS A 12 34.35 23.48 -16.08
CA LYS A 12 34.68 23.31 -14.66
C LYS A 12 35.25 21.92 -14.46
N THR A 13 36.56 21.85 -14.27
CA THR A 13 37.29 20.62 -13.98
C THR A 13 36.77 20.08 -12.65
N GLN A 14 36.00 18.98 -12.70
CA GLN A 14 35.55 18.25 -11.51
C GLN A 14 36.76 17.80 -10.71
N ALA A 15 36.69 17.91 -9.38
CA ALA A 15 37.79 17.51 -8.51
C ALA A 15 38.11 16.01 -8.70
N PRO A 16 39.40 15.63 -8.84
CA PRO A 16 39.78 14.23 -8.96
C PRO A 16 39.28 13.44 -7.73
N GLY A 17 38.48 12.40 -7.95
CA GLY A 17 38.00 11.49 -6.88
C GLY A 17 36.49 11.41 -6.65
N ARG A 18 35.64 12.22 -7.33
CA ARG A 18 34.16 12.13 -7.21
C ARG A 18 33.50 11.23 -8.27
N ILE A 19 34.13 10.09 -8.57
CA ILE A 19 33.60 9.09 -9.50
C ILE A 19 33.08 7.91 -8.70
N ALA A 20 31.81 7.58 -8.89
CA ALA A 20 31.24 6.34 -8.39
C ALA A 20 31.73 5.19 -9.29
N HIS A 21 32.57 4.31 -8.74
CA HIS A 21 33.08 3.16 -9.49
C HIS A 21 31.95 2.20 -9.82
N HIS A 22 31.11 1.91 -8.83
CA HIS A 22 29.91 1.14 -9.01
C HIS A 22 28.68 1.91 -8.52
N PHE A 23 27.70 2.10 -9.40
CA PHE A 23 26.38 2.59 -9.07
C PHE A 23 25.31 1.54 -9.37
N ARG A 24 24.43 1.26 -8.40
CA ARG A 24 23.15 0.58 -8.62
C ARG A 24 22.02 1.39 -8.00
N GLU A 25 20.86 1.30 -8.61
CA GLU A 25 19.63 1.87 -8.10
C GLU A 25 18.48 0.89 -8.28
N ILE A 26 17.70 0.69 -7.21
CA ILE A 26 16.48 -0.12 -7.25
C ILE A 26 15.32 0.79 -6.86
N VAL A 27 14.39 1.02 -7.78
CA VAL A 27 13.14 1.72 -7.49
C VAL A 27 12.01 0.72 -7.24
N LEU A 28 11.18 0.99 -6.24
CA LEU A 28 10.01 0.20 -5.88
C LEU A 28 8.78 1.06 -6.07
N TRP A 29 7.79 0.59 -6.83
CA TRP A 29 6.53 1.30 -7.04
C TRP A 29 5.36 0.46 -6.49
N PRO A 30 4.85 0.80 -5.29
CA PRO A 30 3.69 0.14 -4.71
C PRO A 30 2.39 0.51 -5.44
N LEU A 31 1.65 -0.52 -5.85
CA LEU A 31 0.46 -0.45 -6.69
C LEU A 31 -0.65 -1.32 -6.12
N GLN A 32 -1.89 -0.88 -6.28
CA GLN A 32 -3.06 -1.71 -6.09
C GLN A 32 -3.46 -2.32 -7.44
N ILE A 33 -3.66 -3.64 -7.47
CA ILE A 33 -4.19 -4.34 -8.65
C ILE A 33 -5.70 -4.49 -8.52
N ILE A 34 -6.41 -4.11 -9.57
CA ILE A 34 -7.86 -4.12 -9.66
C ILE A 34 -8.26 -4.95 -10.88
N THR A 35 -9.28 -5.80 -10.72
CA THR A 35 -9.85 -6.58 -11.82
C THR A 35 -11.13 -5.93 -12.33
N SER A 36 -11.31 -5.88 -13.65
CA SER A 36 -12.52 -5.34 -14.28
C SER A 36 -13.55 -6.46 -14.47
N GLY A 37 -14.56 -6.58 -13.59
CA GLY A 37 -15.67 -7.55 -13.69
C GLY A 37 -16.43 -7.80 -12.38
N GLU A 38 -17.71 -8.18 -12.44
CA GLU A 38 -18.60 -8.39 -11.28
C GLU A 38 -18.06 -9.38 -10.24
N LYS A 39 -18.22 -9.01 -8.96
CA LYS A 39 -18.03 -9.81 -7.74
C LYS A 39 -16.94 -10.88 -7.86
N SER A 40 -15.73 -10.53 -7.44
CA SER A 40 -14.61 -11.45 -7.25
C SER A 40 -14.99 -12.55 -6.24
N GLY A 41 -15.65 -13.59 -6.74
CA GLY A 41 -15.70 -14.89 -6.10
C GLY A 41 -14.26 -15.42 -5.98
N PHE A 42 -14.02 -16.19 -4.92
CA PHE A 42 -12.78 -16.92 -4.69
C PHE A 42 -12.32 -17.62 -5.99
N GLY A 43 -11.27 -17.07 -6.60
CA GLY A 43 -10.84 -17.35 -7.96
C GLY A 43 -9.70 -16.43 -8.44
N GLY A 44 -9.53 -15.28 -7.77
CA GLY A 44 -8.27 -14.57 -7.54
C GLY A 44 -7.71 -13.79 -8.74
N CYS A 45 -7.32 -12.54 -8.49
CA CYS A 45 -6.57 -11.68 -9.43
C CYS A 45 -5.37 -12.38 -10.09
N GLY A 46 -4.84 -13.45 -9.48
CA GLY A 46 -3.69 -14.17 -9.98
C GLY A 46 -3.89 -15.07 -11.17
N ALA A 47 -5.00 -15.79 -11.25
CA ALA A 47 -5.28 -16.58 -12.45
C ALA A 47 -5.50 -15.64 -13.65
N LEU A 48 -6.17 -14.51 -13.42
CA LEU A 48 -6.33 -13.46 -14.43
C LEU A 48 -4.98 -12.83 -14.81
N PHE A 49 -4.10 -12.61 -13.82
CA PHE A 49 -2.75 -12.10 -14.08
C PHE A 49 -1.93 -13.05 -14.97
N ASP A 50 -1.94 -14.34 -14.65
CA ASP A 50 -1.23 -15.37 -15.43
C ASP A 50 -1.75 -15.42 -16.88
N LEU A 51 -3.07 -15.34 -17.08
CA LEU A 51 -3.72 -15.32 -18.39
C LEU A 51 -3.40 -14.05 -19.20
N GLU A 52 -3.51 -12.87 -18.60
CA GLU A 52 -3.28 -11.61 -19.31
C GLU A 52 -1.80 -11.38 -19.64
N CYS A 53 -0.89 -12.01 -18.89
CA CYS A 53 0.55 -11.95 -19.16
C CYS A 53 1.02 -12.96 -20.22
N GLU A 54 0.18 -13.92 -20.62
CA GLU A 54 0.51 -14.88 -21.66
C GLU A 54 0.77 -14.18 -23.00
N GLY A 55 1.90 -14.47 -23.66
CA GLY A 55 2.29 -13.80 -24.91
C GLY A 55 2.78 -12.35 -24.78
N THR A 56 2.81 -11.78 -23.57
CA THR A 56 3.38 -10.44 -23.30
C THR A 56 4.88 -10.52 -23.01
N PRO A 57 5.57 -9.43 -22.65
CA PRO A 57 6.96 -9.49 -22.18
C PRO A 57 7.15 -10.03 -20.75
N TRP A 58 6.06 -10.26 -20.00
CA TRP A 58 6.11 -10.75 -18.62
C TRP A 58 6.21 -12.28 -18.54
N ARG A 59 7.09 -12.78 -17.69
CA ARG A 59 7.31 -14.22 -17.43
C ARG A 59 7.24 -14.48 -15.94
N SER A 60 6.61 -15.58 -15.54
CA SER A 60 6.67 -16.02 -14.15
C SER A 60 8.12 -16.29 -13.75
N ALA A 61 8.54 -15.71 -12.64
CA ALA A 61 9.85 -15.94 -12.04
C ALA A 61 9.66 -16.65 -10.69
N GLY A 62 10.55 -17.59 -10.36
CA GLY A 62 10.55 -18.22 -9.04
C GLY A 62 10.79 -17.19 -7.91
N PRO A 63 10.55 -17.56 -6.64
CA PRO A 63 10.75 -16.65 -5.50
C PRO A 63 12.22 -16.18 -5.36
N PHE A 64 13.16 -16.95 -5.92
CA PHE A 64 14.59 -16.63 -6.00
C PHE A 64 14.99 -15.90 -7.30
N GLY A 65 14.06 -15.61 -8.20
CA GLY A 65 14.31 -14.81 -9.41
C GLY A 65 15.12 -15.51 -10.52
N GLY A 66 15.35 -16.82 -10.43
CA GLY A 66 16.05 -17.60 -11.45
C GLY A 66 15.74 -19.10 -11.36
N ASP A 67 16.17 -19.86 -12.37
CA ASP A 67 15.85 -21.29 -12.52
C ASP A 67 16.72 -22.19 -11.63
N HIS A 68 17.84 -21.68 -11.12
CA HIS A 68 18.80 -22.44 -10.32
C HIS A 68 18.98 -21.87 -8.91
N PHE A 69 19.11 -22.77 -7.94
CA PHE A 69 19.41 -22.40 -6.56
C PHE A 69 20.93 -22.25 -6.37
N GLU A 70 21.38 -21.03 -6.08
CA GLU A 70 22.80 -20.67 -5.99
C GLU A 70 23.19 -20.25 -4.57
N GLU A 71 24.50 -20.11 -4.31
CA GLU A 71 25.03 -19.76 -2.97
C GLU A 71 24.42 -18.46 -2.42
N ARG A 72 24.19 -17.46 -3.28
CA ARG A 72 23.51 -16.21 -2.90
C ARG A 72 22.10 -16.45 -2.36
N HIS A 73 21.34 -17.39 -2.93
CA HIS A 73 19.98 -17.72 -2.49
C HIS A 73 20.01 -18.39 -1.12
N TYR A 74 20.99 -19.26 -0.86
CA TYR A 74 21.20 -19.83 0.47
C TYR A 74 21.50 -18.76 1.51
N ARG A 75 22.45 -17.85 1.21
CA ARG A 75 22.84 -16.74 2.12
C ARG A 75 21.67 -15.81 2.43
N GLU A 76 20.85 -15.51 1.42
CA GLU A 76 19.61 -14.76 1.57
C GLU A 76 18.63 -15.51 2.50
N PHE A 77 18.33 -16.77 2.19
CA PHE A 77 17.36 -17.58 2.93
C PHE A 77 17.69 -17.68 4.43
N ILE A 78 18.94 -18.02 4.79
CA ILE A 78 19.37 -18.16 6.19
C ILE A 78 19.47 -16.83 6.95
N SER A 79 19.33 -15.70 6.25
CA SER A 79 19.32 -14.38 6.89
C SER A 79 17.98 -14.08 7.56
N PHE A 80 16.90 -14.75 7.17
CA PHE A 80 15.55 -14.47 7.63
C PHE A 80 15.06 -15.49 8.67
N LEU A 81 14.17 -15.04 9.56
CA LEU A 81 13.49 -15.90 10.52
C LEU A 81 12.46 -16.80 9.81
N PRO A 82 12.07 -17.95 10.39
CA PRO A 82 11.21 -18.93 9.71
C PRO A 82 9.85 -18.40 9.23
N HIS A 83 9.24 -17.43 9.92
CA HIS A 83 8.01 -16.79 9.45
C HIS A 83 8.23 -15.90 8.22
N ALA A 84 9.33 -15.15 8.18
CA ALA A 84 9.70 -14.34 7.04
C ALA A 84 10.11 -15.20 5.85
N GLN A 85 10.79 -16.32 6.08
CA GLN A 85 11.12 -17.30 5.02
C GLN A 85 9.86 -17.85 4.34
N ARG A 86 8.86 -18.29 5.11
CA ARG A 86 7.59 -18.80 4.54
C ARG A 86 6.85 -17.73 3.74
N PHE A 87 6.92 -16.48 4.17
CA PHE A 87 6.36 -15.37 3.41
C PHE A 87 7.12 -15.06 2.12
N LEU A 88 8.46 -15.04 2.15
CA LEU A 88 9.26 -14.67 1.00
C LEU A 88 9.40 -15.78 -0.04
N TYR A 89 9.45 -17.04 0.40
CA TYR A 89 9.81 -18.19 -0.45
C TYR A 89 8.75 -19.28 -0.52
N GLY A 90 7.69 -19.18 0.28
CA GLY A 90 6.65 -20.21 0.38
C GLY A 90 7.08 -21.44 1.19
N ASP A 91 6.21 -22.45 1.18
CA ASP A 91 6.48 -23.77 1.75
C ASP A 91 7.18 -24.68 0.73
N ALA A 92 7.85 -25.73 1.21
CA ALA A 92 8.53 -26.69 0.34
C ALA A 92 7.54 -27.42 -0.59
N PRO A 93 7.94 -27.75 -1.85
CA PRO A 93 7.06 -28.37 -2.85
C PRO A 93 6.35 -29.66 -2.42
N ASP A 94 6.95 -30.42 -1.50
CA ASP A 94 6.44 -31.72 -1.02
C ASP A 94 5.56 -31.63 0.23
N ALA A 95 5.24 -30.43 0.73
CA ALA A 95 4.42 -30.22 1.93
C ALA A 95 2.92 -30.51 1.75
N GLY A 96 2.51 -31.20 0.68
CA GLY A 96 1.18 -31.79 0.52
C GLY A 96 0.01 -30.82 0.32
N ARG A 97 0.27 -29.52 0.15
CA ARG A 97 -0.77 -28.51 -0.14
C ARG A 97 -0.51 -27.92 -1.53
N LYS A 98 -1.28 -28.38 -2.52
CA LYS A 98 -1.35 -27.78 -3.85
C LYS A 98 -2.72 -27.14 -4.04
N ASN A 99 -2.93 -25.99 -3.40
CA ASN A 99 -3.78 -24.99 -4.03
C ASN A 99 -2.85 -23.97 -4.73
N PRO A 100 -3.06 -23.65 -6.02
CA PRO A 100 -2.30 -22.62 -6.74
C PRO A 100 -2.28 -21.22 -6.09
N GLY A 101 -3.09 -21.01 -5.03
CA GLY A 101 -3.11 -19.82 -4.18
C GLY A 101 -2.31 -19.92 -2.87
N ASP A 102 -1.50 -20.96 -2.66
CA ASP A 102 -0.75 -21.16 -1.40
C ASP A 102 0.55 -20.33 -1.29
N LEU A 103 1.03 -19.72 -2.39
CA LEU A 103 2.20 -18.85 -2.34
C LEU A 103 1.79 -17.42 -1.95
N PRO A 104 2.28 -16.89 -0.81
CA PRO A 104 1.94 -15.55 -0.33
C PRO A 104 2.38 -14.42 -1.28
N MET A 105 3.35 -14.69 -2.15
CA MET A 105 3.92 -13.77 -3.13
C MET A 105 4.31 -14.54 -4.40
N LYS A 106 4.02 -14.00 -5.59
CA LYS A 106 4.64 -14.42 -6.86
C LYS A 106 5.42 -13.26 -7.46
N VAL A 107 6.39 -13.61 -8.30
CA VAL A 107 7.26 -12.66 -8.98
C VAL A 107 7.07 -12.85 -10.48
N TYR A 108 6.92 -11.75 -11.22
CA TYR A 108 6.90 -11.76 -12.67
C TYR A 108 8.04 -10.90 -13.18
N ARG A 109 8.85 -11.40 -14.10
CA ARG A 109 9.95 -10.66 -14.71
C ARG A 109 9.59 -10.21 -16.11
N ARG A 110 9.88 -8.94 -16.41
CA ARG A 110 9.80 -8.39 -17.76
C ARG A 110 11.15 -8.51 -18.46
N CYS A 111 11.17 -9.05 -19.68
CA CYS A 111 12.41 -9.52 -20.33
C CYS A 111 12.87 -8.72 -21.56
N ASP A 112 12.03 -7.87 -22.13
CA ASP A 112 12.28 -7.12 -23.38
C ASP A 112 13.15 -5.86 -23.19
N ILE A 113 13.17 -5.28 -21.99
CA ILE A 113 13.94 -4.06 -21.67
C ILE A 113 15.32 -4.46 -21.16
N LYS A 114 16.39 -3.94 -21.78
CA LYS A 114 17.79 -4.25 -21.43
C LYS A 114 18.59 -3.08 -20.89
N LYS A 115 18.32 -1.88 -21.37
CA LYS A 115 19.01 -0.66 -20.93
C LYS A 115 18.02 0.49 -20.74
N VAL A 116 18.44 1.49 -19.99
CA VAL A 116 17.73 2.76 -19.88
C VAL A 116 18.69 3.91 -20.18
N ARG A 117 18.26 4.83 -21.04
CA ARG A 117 18.98 6.08 -21.31
C ARG A 117 18.32 7.21 -20.54
N ILE A 118 19.08 7.88 -19.68
CA ILE A 118 18.58 8.91 -18.77
C ILE A 118 19.31 10.23 -19.04
N THR A 119 18.54 11.27 -19.35
CA THR A 119 19.01 12.64 -19.43
C THR A 119 18.52 13.39 -18.20
N THR A 120 19.40 13.61 -17.21
CA THR A 120 19.00 14.13 -15.88
C THR A 120 18.49 15.58 -15.93
N GLU A 121 19.11 16.44 -16.75
CA GLU A 121 18.71 17.83 -16.96
C GLU A 121 18.74 18.17 -18.46
N ARG A 122 17.96 19.17 -18.87
CA ARG A 122 17.95 19.63 -20.26
C ARG A 122 19.35 20.06 -20.70
N GLY A 123 19.83 19.49 -21.80
CA GLY A 123 21.16 19.77 -22.35
C GLY A 123 22.31 19.00 -21.69
N ALA A 124 22.04 18.19 -20.65
CA ALA A 124 23.04 17.27 -20.12
C ALA A 124 23.28 16.10 -21.08
N THR A 125 24.49 15.54 -21.04
CA THR A 125 24.81 14.31 -21.76
C THR A 125 23.99 13.15 -21.20
N PRO A 126 23.28 12.37 -22.03
CA PRO A 126 22.55 11.20 -21.57
C PRO A 126 23.50 10.15 -21.00
N VAL A 127 23.07 9.48 -19.92
CA VAL A 127 23.78 8.34 -19.33
C VAL A 127 22.98 7.07 -19.61
N ILE A 128 23.67 6.02 -20.03
CA ILE A 128 23.08 4.70 -20.26
C ILE A 128 23.35 3.86 -19.03
N CYS A 129 22.29 3.26 -18.47
CA CYS A 129 22.37 2.30 -17.38
C CYS A 129 21.85 0.95 -17.87
N ASP A 130 22.51 -0.13 -17.46
CA ASP A 130 22.04 -1.49 -17.70
C ASP A 130 20.86 -1.80 -16.78
N VAL A 131 19.82 -2.42 -17.32
CA VAL A 131 18.67 -2.91 -16.55
C VAL A 131 19.00 -4.33 -16.09
N SER A 132 19.19 -4.50 -14.78
CA SER A 132 19.50 -5.82 -14.21
C SER A 132 18.24 -6.70 -14.18
N HIS A 133 17.12 -6.14 -13.73
CA HIS A 133 15.81 -6.77 -13.86
C HIS A 133 14.68 -5.75 -13.69
N ILE A 134 13.50 -6.10 -14.22
CA ILE A 134 12.23 -5.47 -13.92
C ILE A 134 11.29 -6.56 -13.45
N ASP A 135 10.95 -6.52 -12.17
CA ASP A 135 10.16 -7.55 -11.50
C ASP A 135 8.88 -6.95 -10.92
N LEU A 136 7.75 -7.62 -11.09
CA LEU A 136 6.50 -7.30 -10.42
C LEU A 136 6.25 -8.33 -9.30
N TYR A 137 6.36 -7.88 -8.07
CA TYR A 137 6.07 -8.68 -6.87
C TYR A 137 4.58 -8.55 -6.56
N PHE A 138 3.82 -9.63 -6.72
CA PHE A 138 2.37 -9.62 -6.52
C PHE A 138 1.94 -10.41 -5.28
N PHE A 139 1.19 -9.74 -4.40
CA PHE A 139 0.71 -10.24 -3.11
C PHE A 139 -0.81 -10.50 -3.20
N TYR A 140 -1.18 -11.72 -3.60
CA TYR A 140 -2.57 -12.07 -3.99
C TYR A 140 -3.63 -11.81 -2.91
N GLU A 141 -3.33 -12.11 -1.65
CA GLU A 141 -4.31 -11.99 -0.56
C GLU A 141 -4.65 -10.54 -0.23
N VAL A 142 -3.78 -9.61 -0.62
CA VAL A 142 -3.91 -8.19 -0.31
C VAL A 142 -4.06 -7.35 -1.59
N ASN A 143 -4.14 -7.96 -2.77
CA ASN A 143 -4.25 -7.28 -4.08
C ASN A 143 -3.22 -6.14 -4.28
N THR A 144 -2.07 -6.25 -3.62
CA THR A 144 -0.98 -5.27 -3.69
C THR A 144 0.08 -5.83 -4.61
N ALA A 145 0.64 -4.99 -5.48
CA ALA A 145 1.81 -5.30 -6.27
C ALA A 145 2.91 -4.26 -6.01
N ILE A 146 4.17 -4.65 -6.14
CA ILE A 146 5.30 -3.72 -6.14
C ILE A 146 6.09 -3.97 -7.42
N LEU A 147 6.10 -2.99 -8.31
CA LEU A 147 6.99 -2.99 -9.46
C LEU A 147 8.39 -2.61 -8.98
N VAL A 148 9.39 -3.39 -9.36
CA VAL A 148 10.79 -3.22 -8.96
C VAL A 148 11.63 -3.14 -10.21
N CYS A 149 12.43 -2.08 -10.33
CA CYS A 149 13.37 -1.92 -11.43
C CYS A 149 14.76 -1.65 -10.86
N GLU A 150 15.71 -2.54 -11.16
CA GLU A 150 17.13 -2.34 -10.87
C GLU A 150 17.85 -1.85 -12.13
N ILE A 151 18.55 -0.72 -11.99
CA ILE A 151 19.46 -0.17 -13.00
C ILE A 151 20.87 -0.04 -12.43
N GLY A 152 21.88 -0.07 -13.29
CA GLY A 152 23.25 0.16 -12.86
C GLY A 152 24.13 0.79 -13.92
N ALA A 153 25.17 1.46 -13.46
CA ALA A 153 26.23 2.02 -14.29
C ALA A 153 27.56 1.96 -13.54
N GLU A 154 28.64 2.00 -14.29
CA GLU A 154 30.00 1.99 -13.77
C GLU A 154 30.71 3.30 -14.11
N ASN A 155 31.60 3.73 -13.22
CA ASN A 155 32.49 4.88 -13.42
C ASN A 155 31.75 6.17 -13.83
N ILE A 156 30.63 6.47 -13.17
CA ILE A 156 29.85 7.68 -13.40
C ILE A 156 30.19 8.78 -12.38
N PRO A 157 30.11 10.07 -12.74
CA PRO A 157 30.27 11.15 -11.76
C PRO A 157 29.23 11.04 -10.63
N LEU A 158 29.64 11.29 -9.40
CA LEU A 158 28.76 11.23 -8.23
C LEU A 158 27.52 12.14 -8.39
N GLU A 159 27.68 13.31 -9.01
CA GLU A 159 26.56 14.23 -9.24
C GLU A 159 25.54 13.66 -10.23
N ILE A 160 25.98 12.82 -11.16
CA ILE A 160 25.08 12.10 -12.08
C ILE A 160 24.36 10.99 -11.32
N ALA A 161 25.06 10.20 -10.50
CA ALA A 161 24.44 9.18 -9.65
C ALA A 161 23.35 9.79 -8.75
N GLN A 162 23.67 10.88 -8.04
CA GLN A 162 22.69 11.62 -7.22
C GLN A 162 21.55 12.21 -8.05
N GLY A 163 21.84 12.64 -9.29
CA GLY A 163 20.83 13.13 -10.24
C GLY A 163 19.85 12.03 -10.64
N ILE A 164 20.34 10.84 -10.98
CA ILE A 164 19.52 9.66 -11.30
C ILE A 164 18.66 9.28 -10.09
N THR A 165 19.26 9.15 -8.91
CA THR A 165 18.59 8.84 -7.63
C THR A 165 17.49 9.81 -7.26
N GLN A 166 17.60 11.08 -7.65
CA GLN A 166 16.51 12.01 -7.46
C GLN A 166 15.38 11.84 -8.49
N THR A 167 15.69 11.50 -9.73
CA THR A 167 14.84 11.81 -10.89
C THR A 167 14.28 10.61 -11.65
N PHE A 168 14.87 9.42 -11.50
CA PHE A 168 14.47 8.24 -12.27
C PHE A 168 13.14 7.65 -11.77
N GLY A 169 13.02 7.38 -10.47
CA GLY A 169 11.82 6.81 -9.82
C GLY A 169 10.65 7.78 -9.65
N ARG A 170 10.28 8.53 -10.70
CA ARG A 170 9.15 9.47 -10.70
C ARG A 170 8.03 8.97 -11.61
N ALA A 171 6.89 8.64 -11.03
CA ALA A 171 5.73 8.19 -11.80
C ALA A 171 5.15 9.30 -12.70
N TYR A 172 5.26 10.56 -12.27
CA TYR A 172 4.78 11.77 -12.96
C TYR A 172 5.48 13.02 -12.39
N PRO A 173 5.45 14.17 -13.09
CA PRO A 173 6.10 15.38 -12.61
C PRO A 173 5.37 16.01 -11.42
N ALA A 174 6.13 16.56 -10.47
CA ALA A 174 5.58 17.27 -9.32
C ALA A 174 4.98 18.65 -9.67
N GLY A 175 5.25 19.11 -10.89
CA GLY A 175 4.90 20.42 -11.40
C GLY A 175 5.87 20.83 -12.50
N TRP A 176 5.76 22.08 -12.95
CA TRP A 176 6.62 22.65 -13.98
C TRP A 176 7.13 24.02 -13.54
N THR A 177 8.35 24.37 -13.97
CA THR A 177 8.90 25.71 -13.80
C THR A 177 8.14 26.72 -14.69
N ARG A 178 8.44 28.02 -14.53
CA ARG A 178 7.90 29.07 -15.42
C ARG A 178 8.24 28.82 -16.89
N ASP A 179 9.37 28.18 -17.17
CA ASP A 179 9.83 27.82 -18.51
C ASP A 179 9.26 26.48 -19.01
N GLY A 180 8.26 25.93 -18.30
CA GLY A 180 7.61 24.67 -18.65
C GLY A 180 8.46 23.42 -18.41
N GLN A 181 9.58 23.51 -17.68
CA GLN A 181 10.43 22.34 -17.40
C GLN A 181 9.84 21.51 -16.26
N PRO A 182 9.76 20.18 -16.39
CA PRO A 182 9.26 19.33 -15.32
C PRO A 182 10.16 19.42 -14.09
N VAL A 183 9.53 19.51 -12.91
CA VAL A 183 10.23 19.63 -11.62
C VAL A 183 10.43 18.24 -11.03
N HIS A 184 11.66 17.97 -10.56
CA HIS A 184 12.08 16.72 -9.91
C HIS A 184 12.07 15.46 -10.78
N CYS A 185 11.79 15.56 -12.09
CA CYS A 185 11.94 14.48 -13.05
C CYS A 185 13.20 14.64 -13.88
N ALA A 186 13.61 13.55 -14.53
CA ALA A 186 14.64 13.59 -15.55
C ALA A 186 14.09 14.40 -16.74
N ALA A 187 14.96 15.06 -17.49
CA ALA A 187 14.54 15.74 -18.71
C ALA A 187 14.02 14.75 -19.75
N ARG A 188 14.58 13.52 -19.77
CA ARG A 188 14.10 12.42 -20.61
C ARG A 188 14.58 11.07 -20.07
N VAL A 189 13.72 10.06 -20.16
CA VAL A 189 14.03 8.64 -19.88
C VAL A 189 13.59 7.82 -21.09
N GLU A 190 14.45 6.93 -21.57
CA GLU A 190 14.16 6.06 -22.71
C GLU A 190 14.50 4.61 -22.36
N TRP A 191 13.53 3.71 -22.51
CA TRP A 191 13.74 2.28 -22.38
C TRP A 191 14.27 1.71 -23.70
N LEU A 192 15.31 0.90 -23.62
CA LEU A 192 16.01 0.33 -24.78
C LEU A 192 15.93 -1.19 -24.76
N ASP A 193 15.81 -1.80 -25.94
CA ASP A 193 15.96 -3.24 -26.14
C ASP A 193 17.44 -3.65 -26.23
N ASP A 194 17.68 -4.92 -26.56
CA ASP A 194 19.04 -5.49 -26.70
C ASP A 194 19.82 -4.93 -27.91
N ASN A 195 19.13 -4.31 -28.87
CA ASN A 195 19.71 -3.69 -30.07
C ASN A 195 19.85 -2.17 -29.91
N ASP A 196 19.75 -1.64 -28.68
CA ASP A 196 19.74 -0.22 -28.36
C ASP A 196 18.59 0.58 -29.05
N ALA A 197 17.53 -0.11 -29.51
CA ALA A 197 16.36 0.52 -30.08
C ALA A 197 15.45 1.06 -28.97
N VAL A 198 14.91 2.27 -29.17
CA VAL A 198 14.01 2.91 -28.20
C VAL A 198 12.64 2.24 -28.24
N LEU A 199 12.29 1.54 -27.15
CA LEU A 199 10.98 0.90 -26.97
C LEU A 199 9.91 1.92 -26.54
N CYS A 200 10.25 2.81 -25.61
CA CYS A 200 9.36 3.86 -25.14
C CYS A 200 10.16 5.00 -24.48
N ALA A 201 9.62 6.21 -24.49
CA ALA A 201 10.22 7.39 -23.86
C ALA A 201 9.24 8.06 -22.88
N SER A 202 9.79 8.74 -21.88
CA SER A 202 9.04 9.60 -20.97
C SER A 202 8.47 10.81 -21.71
N ASP A 203 7.40 11.38 -21.17
CA ASP A 203 6.68 12.53 -21.74
C ASP A 203 6.46 13.64 -20.70
N TYR A 204 7.38 13.82 -19.75
CA TYR A 204 7.25 14.77 -18.64
C TYR A 204 7.05 16.23 -19.09
N GLU A 205 7.47 16.57 -20.30
CA GLU A 205 7.32 17.87 -20.95
C GLU A 205 5.89 18.17 -21.43
N ASP A 206 5.04 17.15 -21.61
CA ASP A 206 3.66 17.28 -22.11
C ASP A 206 2.72 17.77 -20.99
N ARG A 207 2.94 19.01 -20.52
CA ARG A 207 2.23 19.61 -19.38
C ARG A 207 0.69 19.55 -19.52
N GLU A 208 0.17 19.78 -20.72
CA GLU A 208 -1.27 19.83 -20.98
C GLU A 208 -1.92 18.46 -20.73
N ARG A 209 -1.29 17.36 -21.20
CA ARG A 209 -1.76 15.99 -20.94
C ARG A 209 -1.96 15.74 -19.44
N TYR A 210 -0.99 16.08 -18.60
CA TYR A 210 -1.09 15.83 -17.15
C TYR A 210 -2.19 16.67 -16.50
N ILE A 211 -2.30 17.96 -16.86
CA ILE A 211 -3.30 18.87 -16.29
C ILE A 211 -4.72 18.44 -16.69
N ASP A 212 -4.94 18.17 -17.97
CA ASP A 212 -6.26 17.80 -18.49
C ASP A 212 -6.72 16.45 -17.93
N PHE A 213 -5.80 15.50 -17.79
CA PHE A 213 -6.08 14.20 -17.20
C PHE A 213 -6.51 14.34 -15.74
N VAL A 214 -5.79 15.10 -14.91
CA VAL A 214 -6.19 15.34 -13.51
C VAL A 214 -7.52 16.10 -13.43
N GLY A 215 -7.72 17.10 -14.29
CA GLY A 215 -8.96 17.89 -14.36
C GLY A 215 -10.19 17.04 -14.67
N THR A 216 -10.05 16.06 -15.56
CA THR A 216 -11.14 15.19 -16.03
C THR A 216 -11.32 13.95 -15.16
N ARG A 217 -10.22 13.29 -14.77
CA ARG A 217 -10.23 11.97 -14.12
C ARG A 217 -10.14 12.03 -12.60
N ARG A 218 -9.72 13.18 -12.03
CA ARG A 218 -9.43 13.34 -10.58
C ARG A 218 -8.43 12.30 -10.06
N SER A 219 -7.48 11.91 -10.92
CA SER A 219 -6.39 10.98 -10.63
C SER A 219 -5.11 11.48 -11.29
N PRO A 220 -3.92 11.25 -10.72
CA PRO A 220 -2.65 11.55 -11.37
C PRO A 220 -2.53 10.87 -12.73
N CYS A 221 -1.99 11.59 -13.71
CA CYS A 221 -1.62 11.04 -15.00
C CYS A 221 -0.23 10.43 -14.89
N ILE A 222 -0.09 9.15 -15.24
CA ILE A 222 1.19 8.46 -15.18
C ILE A 222 2.00 8.76 -16.45
N ALA A 223 3.31 8.90 -16.31
CA ALA A 223 4.21 9.08 -17.44
C ALA A 223 4.21 7.85 -18.35
N ARG A 224 4.18 8.08 -19.67
CA ARG A 224 3.98 7.04 -20.69
C ARG A 224 4.98 5.88 -20.56
N HIS A 225 6.24 6.18 -20.28
CA HIS A 225 7.27 5.15 -20.12
C HIS A 225 7.02 4.21 -18.93
N TRP A 226 6.36 4.65 -17.85
CA TRP A 226 5.98 3.78 -16.73
C TRP A 226 4.71 2.98 -17.03
N GLU A 227 3.73 3.58 -17.74
CA GLU A 227 2.57 2.85 -18.27
C GLU A 227 3.03 1.76 -19.25
N PHE A 228 4.01 2.07 -20.10
CA PHE A 228 4.66 1.10 -20.98
C PHE A 228 5.25 -0.05 -20.17
N VAL A 229 6.00 0.22 -19.09
CA VAL A 229 6.60 -0.81 -18.23
C VAL A 229 5.53 -1.73 -17.62
N LEU A 230 4.38 -1.20 -17.19
CA LEU A 230 3.30 -1.99 -16.60
C LEU A 230 2.40 -2.73 -17.59
N SER A 231 2.44 -2.36 -18.88
CA SER A 231 1.66 -3.03 -19.93
C SER A 231 1.80 -4.57 -19.86
N PRO A 232 0.70 -5.34 -19.89
CA PRO A 232 -0.66 -4.95 -20.29
C PRO A 232 -1.55 -4.39 -19.17
N ILE A 233 -1.03 -4.21 -17.95
CA ILE A 233 -1.81 -3.67 -16.83
C ILE A 233 -2.03 -2.17 -17.06
N VAL A 234 -3.29 -1.77 -17.23
CA VAL A 234 -3.62 -0.39 -17.59
C VAL A 234 -3.93 0.46 -16.35
N ASN A 235 -3.75 1.77 -16.45
CA ASN A 235 -4.11 2.68 -15.37
C ASN A 235 -5.63 2.62 -15.13
N ALA A 236 -6.06 2.46 -13.87
CA ALA A 236 -7.48 2.40 -13.52
C ALA A 236 -8.26 3.67 -13.93
N ALA A 237 -7.59 4.82 -13.99
CA ALA A 237 -8.17 6.09 -14.40
C ALA A 237 -8.14 6.33 -15.93
N SER A 238 -7.40 5.53 -16.71
CA SER A 238 -7.36 5.68 -18.17
C SER A 238 -8.60 5.10 -18.85
N SER A 239 -8.84 5.55 -20.09
CA SER A 239 -9.88 5.00 -20.96
C SER A 239 -9.51 3.67 -21.61
N ASP A 240 -8.30 3.17 -21.38
CA ASP A 240 -7.82 1.98 -22.07
C ASP A 240 -8.61 0.75 -21.64
N THR A 241 -8.83 -0.15 -22.59
CA THR A 241 -9.46 -1.44 -22.30
C THR A 241 -8.40 -2.39 -21.73
N GLY A 242 -8.58 -2.85 -20.50
CA GLY A 242 -7.73 -3.86 -19.87
C GLY A 242 -8.46 -4.56 -18.73
N ARG A 243 -8.30 -5.88 -18.63
CA ARG A 243 -8.95 -6.67 -17.56
C ARG A 243 -8.26 -6.45 -16.22
N LEU A 244 -6.94 -6.23 -16.24
CA LEU A 244 -6.14 -5.83 -15.10
C LEU A 244 -5.89 -4.34 -15.14
N ARG A 245 -6.17 -3.69 -14.02
CA ARG A 245 -5.93 -2.26 -13.83
C ARG A 245 -5.04 -2.04 -12.62
N PHE A 246 -4.27 -0.97 -12.63
CA PHE A 246 -3.49 -0.55 -11.47
C PHE A 246 -3.92 0.82 -10.97
N ARG A 247 -3.75 1.04 -9.67
CA ARG A 247 -3.84 2.36 -9.03
C ARG A 247 -2.60 2.57 -8.16
N GLU A 248 -2.07 3.79 -8.17
CA GLU A 248 -1.02 4.20 -7.23
C GLU A 248 -1.56 4.24 -5.80
N ILE A 249 -0.80 3.71 -4.83
CA ILE A 249 -1.19 3.71 -3.41
C ILE A 249 -0.65 4.94 -2.68
N GLU A 250 0.60 5.32 -2.95
CA GLU A 250 1.32 6.31 -2.14
C GLU A 250 1.43 7.66 -2.86
N TYR A 251 2.56 7.88 -3.53
CA TYR A 251 2.99 9.19 -4.00
C TYR A 251 3.85 9.02 -5.25
N TYR A 252 3.91 10.06 -6.07
CA TYR A 252 4.63 10.09 -7.35
C TYR A 252 6.09 9.65 -7.29
N ARG A 253 6.68 9.70 -6.10
CA ARG A 253 8.06 9.30 -5.83
C ARG A 253 8.09 7.85 -5.41
N MET A 254 8.68 7.02 -6.25
CA MET A 254 8.97 5.62 -5.92
C MET A 254 10.01 5.56 -4.80
N PRO A 255 9.80 4.73 -3.77
CA PRO A 255 10.85 4.34 -2.86
C PRO A 255 12.10 3.86 -3.60
N VAL A 256 13.29 4.21 -3.09
CA VAL A 256 14.55 3.99 -3.82
C VAL A 256 15.64 3.41 -2.93
N MET A 257 16.34 2.40 -3.43
CA MET A 257 17.59 1.93 -2.88
C MET A 257 18.75 2.32 -3.77
N THR A 258 19.86 2.75 -3.18
CA THR A 258 21.04 3.18 -3.93
C THR A 258 22.29 2.50 -3.38
N TYR A 259 23.11 1.94 -4.27
CA TYR A 259 24.42 1.37 -3.95
C TYR A 259 25.49 2.19 -4.65
N ILE A 260 26.44 2.75 -3.89
CA ILE A 260 27.54 3.54 -4.44
C ILE A 260 28.86 3.07 -3.83
N THR A 261 29.83 2.76 -4.69
CA THR A 261 31.23 2.56 -4.29
C THR A 261 32.09 3.73 -4.75
N LEU A 262 32.98 4.18 -3.88
CA LEU A 262 33.88 5.33 -4.10
C LEU A 262 35.32 4.95 -3.74
N PRO A 263 36.32 5.70 -4.24
CA PRO A 263 37.70 5.51 -3.81
C PRO A 263 37.89 5.71 -2.29
N SER A 264 37.25 6.74 -1.74
CA SER A 264 37.25 7.07 -0.31
C SER A 264 35.91 7.71 0.07
N LEU A 265 35.45 7.52 1.31
CA LEU A 265 34.26 8.21 1.83
C LEU A 265 34.53 9.68 2.16
N ASP A 266 35.80 10.10 2.30
CA ASP A 266 36.18 11.49 2.59
C ASP A 266 35.83 12.46 1.45
N VAL A 267 35.61 11.93 0.25
CA VAL A 267 35.14 12.72 -0.90
C VAL A 267 33.69 13.18 -0.75
N LEU A 268 32.94 12.58 0.18
CA LEU A 268 31.56 12.93 0.47
C LEU A 268 31.47 13.97 1.57
N THR A 269 30.80 15.07 1.24
CA THR A 269 30.43 16.06 2.24
C THR A 269 29.19 15.61 2.98
N LYS A 270 28.93 16.23 4.14
CA LYS A 270 27.65 16.08 4.86
C LYS A 270 26.43 16.35 3.97
N ARG A 271 26.56 17.23 2.96
CA ARG A 271 25.49 17.53 1.99
C ARG A 271 25.20 16.36 1.10
N ASP A 272 26.23 15.63 0.67
CA ASP A 272 26.09 14.47 -0.18
C ASP A 272 25.41 13.33 0.56
N TYR A 273 25.77 13.10 1.84
CA TYR A 273 25.08 12.12 2.67
C TYR A 273 23.60 12.46 2.85
N ILE A 274 23.26 13.73 3.11
CA ILE A 274 21.86 14.16 3.21
C ILE A 274 21.14 13.99 1.88
N ALA A 275 21.77 14.38 0.76
CA ALA A 275 21.22 14.26 -0.58
C ALA A 275 20.90 12.81 -0.92
N LEU A 276 21.81 11.87 -0.67
CA LEU A 276 21.61 10.43 -0.87
C LEU A 276 20.52 9.87 0.05
N THR A 277 20.56 10.22 1.34
CA THR A 277 19.58 9.75 2.34
C THR A 277 18.15 10.16 2.01
N LEU A 278 17.98 11.39 1.51
CA LEU A 278 16.68 11.94 1.15
C LEU A 278 16.36 11.75 -0.33
N ALA A 279 17.26 11.10 -1.09
CA ALA A 279 17.30 11.00 -2.55
C ALA A 279 16.84 12.32 -3.24
N THR A 280 17.57 13.38 -2.91
CA THR A 280 17.42 14.75 -3.44
C THR A 280 18.72 15.19 -4.09
N ARG A 281 18.67 16.22 -4.94
CA ARG A 281 19.91 16.80 -5.48
C ARG A 281 20.66 17.60 -4.41
N PRO A 282 22.00 17.52 -4.36
CA PRO A 282 22.77 18.53 -3.65
C PRO A 282 22.53 19.92 -4.25
N SER A 283 22.47 20.93 -3.39
CA SER A 283 22.31 22.33 -3.82
C SER A 283 23.50 22.81 -4.66
N LYS A 284 23.22 23.33 -5.86
CA LYS A 284 24.24 23.93 -6.76
C LYS A 284 24.93 25.16 -6.15
N THR A 285 24.23 25.88 -5.26
CA THR A 285 24.78 27.07 -4.58
C THR A 285 25.64 26.73 -3.36
N GLY A 286 25.73 25.45 -3.00
CA GLY A 286 26.37 25.01 -1.78
C GLY A 286 25.59 25.37 -0.51
N ILE A 287 24.41 26.00 -0.59
CA ILE A 287 23.60 26.26 0.60
C ILE A 287 22.62 25.11 0.78
N MET A 288 22.66 24.43 1.94
CA MET A 288 21.66 23.40 2.26
C MET A 288 20.30 24.07 2.49
N PRO A 289 19.21 23.55 1.90
CA PRO A 289 17.86 24.07 2.16
C PRO A 289 17.31 23.63 3.53
N TYR A 290 18.14 23.04 4.38
CA TYR A 290 17.75 22.45 5.65
C TYR A 290 18.17 23.32 6.84
N SER A 291 17.31 23.35 7.86
CA SER A 291 17.62 24.06 9.10
C SER A 291 18.85 23.46 9.80
N LYS A 292 19.60 24.29 10.54
CA LYS A 292 20.74 23.83 11.34
C LYS A 292 20.35 22.70 12.31
N ARG A 293 19.15 22.75 12.88
CA ARG A 293 18.62 21.73 13.80
C ARG A 293 18.44 20.38 13.12
N PHE A 294 17.94 20.36 11.88
CA PHE A 294 17.83 19.12 11.11
C PHE A 294 19.22 18.53 10.83
N VAL A 295 20.13 19.35 10.32
CA VAL A 295 21.51 18.94 9.98
C VAL A 295 22.27 18.41 11.20
N GLN A 296 22.05 18.97 12.39
CA GLN A 296 22.68 18.49 13.64
C GLN A 296 22.20 17.11 14.09
N LYS A 297 20.93 16.76 13.84
CA LYS A 297 20.35 15.47 14.24
C LYS A 297 20.39 14.42 13.14
N PHE A 298 20.94 14.76 11.98
CA PHE A 298 20.89 13.94 10.79
C PHE A 298 21.52 12.56 11.02
N GLU A 299 22.77 12.50 11.48
CA GLU A 299 23.49 11.24 11.67
C GLU A 299 22.76 10.30 12.63
N ALA A 300 22.35 10.82 13.80
CA ALA A 300 21.66 10.03 14.82
C ALA A 300 20.30 9.47 14.35
N ASN A 301 19.65 10.12 13.40
CA ASN A 301 18.31 9.74 12.94
C ASN A 301 18.33 8.93 11.63
N HIS A 302 19.33 9.13 10.78
CA HIS A 302 19.31 8.68 9.40
C HIS A 302 20.50 7.82 8.99
N VAL A 303 21.53 7.71 9.84
CA VAL A 303 22.75 6.99 9.51
C VAL A 303 22.97 5.83 10.47
N TYR A 304 23.30 4.67 9.91
CA TYR A 304 23.69 3.47 10.66
C TYR A 304 25.16 3.15 10.36
N ASP A 305 26.03 3.56 11.29
CA ASP A 305 27.49 3.60 11.14
C ASP A 305 28.23 2.43 11.79
N ARG A 306 27.57 1.28 11.96
CA ARG A 306 28.20 0.11 12.61
C ARG A 306 29.49 -0.36 11.91
N MET A 307 29.59 -0.14 10.60
CA MET A 307 30.74 -0.53 9.76
C MET A 307 31.53 0.70 9.28
N TYR A 308 31.46 1.81 10.01
CA TYR A 308 32.15 3.05 9.69
C TYR A 308 32.94 3.54 10.89
N SER A 309 34.24 3.76 10.69
CA SER A 309 35.18 4.15 11.73
C SER A 309 35.61 5.61 11.65
N GLY A 310 35.61 6.20 10.44
CA GLY A 310 35.95 7.60 10.22
C GLY A 310 37.36 7.95 10.70
N GLY A 311 38.40 7.57 9.97
CA GLY A 311 39.78 7.96 10.31
C GLY A 311 40.88 7.07 9.72
N LEU A 312 42.13 7.32 10.16
CA LEU A 312 43.36 6.67 9.67
C LEU A 312 43.50 5.18 10.03
N ASP A 313 42.73 4.67 11.00
CA ASP A 313 42.66 3.24 11.37
C ASP A 313 41.46 2.54 10.71
N ALA A 314 40.98 3.06 9.59
CA ALA A 314 39.83 2.51 8.88
C ALA A 314 40.11 1.07 8.43
N PRO A 315 39.15 0.13 8.62
CA PRO A 315 39.21 -1.18 8.00
C PRO A 315 39.38 -1.06 6.48
N GLU A 316 39.84 -2.13 5.82
CA GLU A 316 39.93 -2.20 4.34
C GLU A 316 38.62 -1.86 3.61
N LEU A 317 37.48 -1.85 4.33
CA LEU A 317 36.15 -1.59 3.81
C LEU A 317 35.36 -0.74 4.82
N GLU A 318 35.08 0.51 4.46
CA GLU A 318 34.18 1.39 5.21
C GLU A 318 32.83 1.45 4.53
N THR A 319 31.76 1.15 5.27
CA THR A 319 30.39 1.17 4.74
C THR A 319 29.47 1.96 5.65
N ARG A 320 28.71 2.87 5.05
CA ARG A 320 27.63 3.63 5.71
C ARG A 320 26.29 3.24 5.12
N PHE A 321 25.33 2.97 6.01
CA PHE A 321 23.93 2.75 5.64
C PHE A 321 23.14 4.01 5.98
N LEU A 322 22.40 4.52 5.01
CA LEU A 322 21.64 5.77 5.10
C LEU A 322 20.17 5.49 4.83
N THR A 323 19.25 6.03 5.63
CA THR A 323 17.82 5.87 5.31
C THR A 323 16.93 7.00 5.81
N SER A 324 15.91 7.30 5.01
CA SER A 324 14.77 8.16 5.35
C SER A 324 13.43 7.43 5.34
N GLY A 325 13.45 6.08 5.30
CA GLY A 325 12.27 5.28 5.00
C GLY A 325 12.03 5.18 3.50
N GLU A 326 11.79 6.30 2.82
CA GLU A 326 11.55 6.33 1.36
C GLU A 326 12.81 6.14 0.51
N ALA A 327 13.98 6.37 1.09
CA ALA A 327 15.25 6.08 0.45
C ALA A 327 16.17 5.31 1.39
N PHE A 328 16.94 4.40 0.81
CA PHE A 328 17.92 3.56 1.52
C PHE A 328 19.21 3.47 0.70
N ALA A 329 20.28 4.09 1.16
CA ALA A 329 21.56 4.08 0.47
C ALA A 329 22.61 3.29 1.23
N ILE A 330 23.36 2.44 0.53
CA ILE A 330 24.60 1.84 0.99
C ILE A 330 25.73 2.53 0.25
N VAL A 331 26.60 3.18 1.00
CA VAL A 331 27.77 3.86 0.45
C VAL A 331 29.00 3.21 1.04
N SER A 332 29.89 2.74 0.19
CA SER A 332 31.12 2.08 0.62
C SER A 332 32.35 2.69 -0.05
N ALA A 333 33.48 2.68 0.65
CA ALA A 333 34.76 3.01 0.06
C ALA A 333 35.68 1.80 -0.07
N GLY A 334 36.64 1.92 -0.99
CA GLY A 334 37.71 0.97 -1.22
C GLY A 334 37.64 0.29 -2.58
N ASP A 335 38.68 -0.49 -2.89
CA ASP A 335 38.82 -1.29 -4.12
C ASP A 335 38.80 -2.79 -3.81
N ASN A 336 37.93 -3.19 -2.88
CA ASN A 336 37.82 -4.58 -2.46
C ASN A 336 36.89 -5.35 -3.42
N PRO A 337 37.29 -6.51 -3.98
CA PRO A 337 36.42 -7.31 -4.86
C PRO A 337 35.07 -7.69 -4.25
N SER A 338 34.98 -7.77 -2.92
CA SER A 338 33.69 -8.00 -2.23
C SER A 338 32.67 -6.88 -2.43
N LEU A 339 33.07 -5.69 -2.90
CA LEU A 339 32.15 -4.59 -3.23
C LEU A 339 31.44 -4.76 -4.56
N THR A 340 31.98 -5.57 -5.46
CA THR A 340 31.41 -5.82 -6.81
C THR A 340 30.96 -7.27 -7.00
N ASP A 341 31.27 -8.15 -6.05
CA ASP A 341 30.86 -9.56 -6.07
C ASP A 341 29.34 -9.74 -5.89
N ASP A 342 28.71 -10.24 -6.96
CA ASP A 342 27.27 -10.51 -7.08
C ASP A 342 26.80 -11.78 -6.33
N GLN A 343 27.73 -12.66 -5.92
CA GLN A 343 27.41 -13.91 -5.23
C GLN A 343 27.61 -13.83 -3.72
N ARG A 344 28.73 -13.23 -3.27
CA ARG A 344 29.15 -13.30 -1.86
C ARG A 344 29.34 -11.94 -1.21
N GLY A 345 29.50 -10.90 -2.04
CA GLY A 345 29.87 -9.55 -1.64
C GLY A 345 28.76 -8.72 -1.00
N LEU A 346 29.10 -7.44 -0.77
CA LEU A 346 28.16 -6.42 -0.32
C LEU A 346 27.12 -6.11 -1.39
N LEU A 347 27.49 -6.14 -2.68
CA LEU A 347 26.54 -5.98 -3.79
C LEU A 347 25.46 -7.08 -3.77
N SER A 348 25.86 -8.34 -3.55
CA SER A 348 24.91 -9.44 -3.36
C SER A 348 23.98 -9.18 -2.17
N GLN A 349 24.50 -8.71 -1.03
CA GLN A 349 23.65 -8.38 0.12
C GLN A 349 22.68 -7.23 -0.18
N PHE A 350 23.10 -6.23 -0.95
CA PHE A 350 22.25 -5.13 -1.41
C PHE A 350 21.06 -5.64 -2.24
N ARG A 351 21.33 -6.45 -3.26
CA ARG A 351 20.33 -7.02 -4.19
C ARG A 351 19.37 -8.02 -3.54
N HIS A 352 19.84 -8.70 -2.51
CA HIS A 352 19.11 -9.79 -1.88
C HIS A 352 18.62 -9.40 -0.48
N GLN A 353 19.50 -9.48 0.51
CA GLN A 353 19.14 -9.35 1.92
C GLN A 353 18.53 -7.97 2.24
N TYR A 354 19.19 -6.87 1.89
CA TYR A 354 18.73 -5.52 2.20
C TYR A 354 17.52 -5.14 1.35
N PHE A 355 17.49 -5.56 0.08
CA PHE A 355 16.33 -5.40 -0.79
C PHE A 355 15.07 -6.02 -0.20
N ARG A 356 15.12 -7.24 0.35
CA ARG A 356 13.95 -7.85 1.01
C ARG A 356 13.45 -7.05 2.20
N LEU A 357 14.35 -6.45 3.00
CA LEU A 357 13.92 -5.59 4.12
C LEU A 357 13.11 -4.40 3.61
N PHE A 358 13.62 -3.76 2.56
CA PHE A 358 13.00 -2.59 1.95
C PHE A 358 11.66 -2.95 1.30
N LEU A 359 11.63 -4.04 0.52
CA LEU A 359 10.42 -4.60 -0.09
C LEU A 359 9.34 -4.89 0.95
N VAL A 360 9.69 -5.58 2.04
CA VAL A 360 8.73 -5.93 3.11
C VAL A 360 8.22 -4.67 3.82
N ALA A 361 9.09 -3.70 4.11
CA ALA A 361 8.69 -2.46 4.77
C ALA A 361 7.68 -1.66 3.93
N HIS A 362 7.95 -1.51 2.62
CA HIS A 362 7.04 -0.83 1.71
C HIS A 362 5.76 -1.64 1.43
N PHE A 363 5.85 -2.96 1.39
CA PHE A 363 4.66 -3.82 1.33
C PHE A 363 3.76 -3.61 2.56
N HIS A 364 4.30 -3.62 3.78
CA HIS A 364 3.50 -3.35 4.98
C HIS A 364 2.78 -2.00 4.90
N LYS A 365 3.51 -0.94 4.51
CA LYS A 365 2.96 0.42 4.40
C LYS A 365 1.86 0.47 3.32
N ALA A 366 2.14 -0.04 2.14
CA ALA A 366 1.22 -0.03 1.01
C ALA A 366 -0.07 -0.81 1.32
N SER A 367 0.05 -1.99 1.93
CA SER A 367 -1.12 -2.78 2.36
C SER A 367 -1.97 -2.06 3.40
N LEU A 368 -1.36 -1.40 4.37
CA LEU A 368 -2.08 -0.62 5.38
C LEU A 368 -2.82 0.58 4.78
N LEU A 369 -2.16 1.34 3.90
CA LEU A 369 -2.78 2.46 3.19
C LEU A 369 -3.93 2.00 2.30
N MET A 370 -3.77 0.86 1.63
CA MET A 370 -4.84 0.28 0.82
C MET A 370 -6.05 -0.13 1.67
N ILE A 371 -5.83 -0.77 2.83
CA ILE A 371 -6.92 -1.13 3.75
C ILE A 371 -7.62 0.14 4.27
N SER A 372 -6.87 1.18 4.62
CA SER A 372 -7.44 2.48 5.02
C SER A 372 -8.33 3.10 3.93
N ASP A 373 -7.85 3.16 2.68
CA ASP A 373 -8.65 3.67 1.56
C ASP A 373 -9.93 2.85 1.34
N GLN A 374 -9.84 1.52 1.48
CA GLN A 374 -11.00 0.64 1.39
C GLN A 374 -12.02 0.90 2.51
N LEU A 375 -11.60 1.11 3.75
CA LEU A 375 -12.50 1.47 4.87
C LEU A 375 -13.25 2.77 4.57
N VAL A 376 -12.54 3.79 4.08
CA VAL A 376 -13.15 5.06 3.68
C VAL A 376 -14.14 4.88 2.52
N ALA A 377 -13.78 4.09 1.51
CA ALA A 377 -14.65 3.81 0.36
C ALA A 377 -15.92 3.05 0.76
N THR A 378 -15.81 2.08 1.66
CA THR A 378 -16.94 1.33 2.22
C THR A 378 -17.88 2.25 3.00
N LEU A 379 -17.34 3.13 3.85
CA LEU A 379 -18.13 4.11 4.59
C LEU A 379 -18.85 5.11 3.68
N LYS A 380 -18.18 5.61 2.63
CA LYS A 380 -18.77 6.55 1.66
C LYS A 380 -19.99 5.97 0.92
N ARG A 381 -20.06 4.65 0.74
CA ARG A 381 -21.17 3.96 0.07
C ARG A 381 -22.32 3.59 1.01
N LEU A 382 -22.18 3.82 2.31
CA LEU A 382 -23.23 3.57 3.29
C LEU A 382 -24.33 4.63 3.20
N ASP A 383 -25.54 4.18 2.86
CA ASP A 383 -26.77 4.93 3.01
C ASP A 383 -27.57 4.29 4.18
N PRO A 384 -27.59 4.92 5.37
CA PRO A 384 -28.24 4.36 6.55
C PRO A 384 -29.74 4.13 6.36
N SER A 385 -30.39 4.78 5.39
CA SER A 385 -31.82 4.64 5.15
C SER A 385 -32.17 3.32 4.45
N LYS A 386 -31.28 2.82 3.59
CA LYS A 386 -31.56 1.66 2.70
C LYS A 386 -31.13 0.32 3.31
N PRO A 387 -32.02 -0.69 3.38
CA PRO A 387 -31.66 -2.03 3.85
C PRO A 387 -30.50 -2.67 3.09
N ASP A 388 -30.54 -2.63 1.76
CA ASP A 388 -29.53 -3.28 0.92
C ASP A 388 -28.14 -2.65 1.10
N SER A 389 -28.08 -1.33 1.25
CA SER A 389 -26.82 -0.63 1.52
C SER A 389 -26.22 -1.04 2.86
N ARG A 390 -27.03 -1.20 3.91
CA ARG A 390 -26.55 -1.69 5.21
C ARG A 390 -26.07 -3.14 5.17
N MET A 391 -26.72 -3.99 4.38
CA MET A 391 -26.29 -5.38 4.19
C MET A 391 -24.96 -5.43 3.44
N ALA A 392 -24.85 -4.72 2.31
CA ALA A 392 -23.61 -4.63 1.55
C ALA A 392 -22.46 -4.04 2.39
N PHE A 393 -22.73 -3.00 3.18
CA PHE A 393 -21.75 -2.41 4.10
C PHE A 393 -21.29 -3.39 5.17
N ARG A 394 -22.20 -4.17 5.76
CA ARG A 394 -21.86 -5.22 6.74
C ARG A 394 -20.97 -6.28 6.09
N ASP A 395 -21.35 -6.79 4.94
CA ASP A 395 -20.62 -7.84 4.23
C ASP A 395 -19.22 -7.37 3.83
N GLU A 396 -19.10 -6.14 3.32
CA GLU A 396 -17.82 -5.54 2.96
C GLU A 396 -16.93 -5.26 4.18
N THR A 397 -17.51 -4.78 5.29
CA THR A 397 -16.75 -4.55 6.53
C THR A 397 -16.21 -5.85 7.12
N LEU A 398 -17.03 -6.93 7.12
CA LEU A 398 -16.58 -8.24 7.59
C LEU A 398 -15.49 -8.83 6.69
N LEU A 399 -15.60 -8.65 5.37
CA LEU A 399 -14.55 -9.05 4.43
C LEU A 399 -13.25 -8.27 4.66
N LEU A 400 -13.33 -6.95 4.88
CA LEU A 400 -12.17 -6.13 5.24
C LEU A 400 -11.54 -6.56 6.57
N GLN A 401 -12.37 -6.92 7.56
CA GLN A 401 -11.88 -7.45 8.83
C GLN A 401 -11.14 -8.78 8.64
N GLU A 402 -11.68 -9.69 7.84
CA GLU A 402 -11.03 -10.96 7.50
C GLU A 402 -9.68 -10.71 6.80
N ASN A 403 -9.66 -9.85 5.80
CA ASN A 403 -8.44 -9.49 5.06
C ASN A 403 -7.39 -8.85 5.97
N PHE A 404 -7.80 -7.93 6.85
CA PHE A 404 -6.89 -7.31 7.83
C PHE A 404 -6.33 -8.34 8.83
N LEU A 405 -7.15 -9.29 9.30
CA LEU A 405 -6.68 -10.36 10.17
C LEU A 405 -5.64 -11.23 9.44
N ARG A 406 -5.91 -11.64 8.20
CA ARG A 406 -4.95 -12.38 7.37
C ARG A 406 -3.64 -11.61 7.19
N PHE A 407 -3.72 -10.33 6.84
CA PHE A 407 -2.58 -9.42 6.77
C PHE A 407 -1.79 -9.39 8.10
N SER A 408 -2.46 -9.14 9.22
CA SER A 408 -1.80 -9.02 10.53
C SER A 408 -1.08 -10.30 10.97
N GLN A 409 -1.63 -11.47 10.65
CA GLN A 409 -1.11 -12.76 11.14
C GLN A 409 -0.07 -13.37 10.21
N ARG A 410 -0.19 -13.16 8.90
CA ARG A 410 0.67 -13.82 7.90
C ARG A 410 1.72 -12.92 7.28
N TYR A 411 1.48 -11.61 7.29
CA TYR A 411 2.21 -10.67 6.45
C TYR A 411 2.85 -9.53 7.22
N PHE A 412 2.41 -9.25 8.45
CA PHE A 412 2.90 -8.13 9.25
C PHE A 412 4.00 -8.57 10.23
N PHE A 413 5.25 -8.19 9.93
CA PHE A 413 6.42 -8.60 10.72
C PHE A 413 7.05 -7.43 11.46
N THR A 414 7.23 -7.56 12.78
CA THR A 414 8.04 -6.64 13.58
C THR A 414 9.54 -6.92 13.48
N GLU A 415 9.92 -8.20 13.30
CA GLU A 415 11.31 -8.62 13.10
C GLU A 415 11.41 -9.63 11.95
N LEU A 416 12.38 -9.41 11.04
CA LEU A 416 12.63 -10.28 9.90
C LEU A 416 13.87 -11.17 10.06
N SER A 417 14.83 -10.77 10.88
CA SER A 417 16.12 -11.45 11.03
C SER A 417 16.58 -11.47 12.48
N GLY A 418 17.25 -12.56 12.88
CA GLY A 418 17.97 -12.63 14.15
C GLY A 418 19.34 -11.92 14.11
N ARG A 419 19.85 -11.56 12.92
CA ARG A 419 21.12 -10.84 12.79
C ARG A 419 20.93 -9.40 13.24
N ALA A 420 21.73 -8.96 14.20
CA ALA A 420 21.56 -7.65 14.84
C ALA A 420 21.50 -6.48 13.84
N HIS A 421 22.43 -6.40 12.88
CA HIS A 421 22.45 -5.29 11.91
C HIS A 421 21.23 -5.26 10.98
N VAL A 422 20.80 -6.42 10.47
CA VAL A 422 19.61 -6.56 9.62
C VAL A 422 18.35 -6.14 10.39
N ARG A 423 18.23 -6.60 11.64
CA ARG A 423 17.13 -6.25 12.54
C ARG A 423 17.09 -4.77 12.86
N ASP A 424 18.24 -4.15 13.14
CA ASP A 424 18.32 -2.74 13.53
C ASP A 424 17.99 -1.84 12.33
N LEU A 425 18.46 -2.17 11.12
CA LEU A 425 18.09 -1.47 9.88
C LEU A 425 16.59 -1.59 9.58
N PHE A 426 16.00 -2.78 9.75
CA PHE A 426 14.56 -2.94 9.54
C PHE A 426 13.72 -2.12 10.54
N ARG A 427 14.11 -2.08 11.82
CA ARG A 427 13.47 -1.21 12.82
C ARG A 427 13.57 0.27 12.45
N MET A 428 14.73 0.68 11.94
CA MET A 428 14.95 2.05 11.47
C MET A 428 14.06 2.41 10.27
N LEU A 429 13.93 1.51 9.29
CA LEU A 429 12.99 1.65 8.17
C LEU A 429 11.54 1.77 8.65
N ARG A 430 11.09 0.85 9.52
CA ARG A 430 9.73 0.87 10.08
C ARG A 430 9.40 2.17 10.81
N LYS A 431 10.37 2.70 11.57
CA LYS A 431 10.25 3.96 12.29
C LYS A 431 10.07 5.14 11.34
N HIS A 432 10.91 5.26 10.30
CA HIS A 432 10.82 6.34 9.33
C HIS A 432 9.53 6.29 8.50
N LEU A 433 9.06 5.09 8.17
CA LEU A 433 7.81 4.87 7.45
C LEU A 433 6.56 4.91 8.35
N ALA A 434 6.72 5.12 9.67
CA ALA A 434 5.66 5.15 10.67
C ALA A 434 4.72 3.93 10.64
N ILE A 435 5.24 2.75 10.27
CA ILE A 435 4.43 1.54 10.00
C ILE A 435 3.63 1.10 11.23
N ASP A 436 4.24 1.15 12.42
CA ASP A 436 3.57 0.74 13.66
C ASP A 436 2.43 1.69 14.05
N ALA A 437 2.59 2.99 13.81
CA ALA A 437 1.54 3.98 14.07
C ALA A 437 0.37 3.81 13.09
N LEU A 438 0.68 3.66 11.80
CA LEU A 438 -0.33 3.40 10.76
C LEU A 438 -1.09 2.09 11.02
N PHE A 439 -0.41 1.03 11.46
CA PHE A 439 -1.05 -0.22 11.83
C PHE A 439 -2.05 -0.02 12.98
N ALA A 440 -1.68 0.75 14.01
CA ALA A 440 -2.54 1.02 15.15
C ALA A 440 -3.78 1.84 14.76
N GLU A 441 -3.61 2.84 13.88
CA GLU A 441 -4.68 3.67 13.33
C GLU A 441 -5.68 2.84 12.53
N VAL A 442 -5.24 2.14 11.50
CA VAL A 442 -6.10 1.30 10.63
C VAL A 442 -6.85 0.24 11.44
N ARG A 443 -6.17 -0.37 12.42
CA ARG A 443 -6.79 -1.33 13.34
C ARG A 443 -7.91 -0.68 14.15
N SER A 444 -7.69 0.52 14.68
CA SER A 444 -8.70 1.24 15.46
C SER A 444 -9.92 1.57 14.60
N GLU A 445 -9.70 2.16 13.42
CA GLU A 445 -10.79 2.52 12.48
C GLU A 445 -11.65 1.31 12.12
N LEU A 446 -11.00 0.18 11.80
CA LEU A 446 -11.71 -1.07 11.50
C LEU A 446 -12.54 -1.57 12.68
N PHE A 447 -12.00 -1.55 13.90
CA PHE A 447 -12.74 -1.97 15.09
C PHE A 447 -13.92 -1.04 15.40
N ASP A 448 -13.79 0.26 15.13
CA ASP A 448 -14.87 1.22 15.33
C ASP A 448 -16.02 0.99 14.34
N LEU A 449 -15.72 0.61 13.10
CA LEU A 449 -16.74 0.21 12.11
C LEU A 449 -17.46 -1.09 12.50
N VAL A 450 -16.73 -2.08 13.00
CA VAL A 450 -17.33 -3.34 13.49
C VAL A 450 -18.22 -3.06 14.71
N LYS A 451 -17.76 -2.26 15.68
CA LYS A 451 -18.58 -1.86 16.85
C LYS A 451 -19.86 -1.12 16.44
N TYR A 452 -19.80 -0.29 15.41
CA TYR A 452 -20.97 0.38 14.86
C TYR A 452 -22.00 -0.63 14.32
N LEU A 453 -21.55 -1.67 13.62
CA LEU A 453 -22.41 -2.76 13.13
C LEU A 453 -23.08 -3.52 14.28
N ASP A 454 -22.31 -3.91 15.29
CA ASP A 454 -22.82 -4.64 16.46
C ASP A 454 -23.84 -3.82 17.25
N SER A 455 -23.54 -2.53 17.47
CA SER A 455 -24.44 -1.60 18.17
C SER A 455 -25.77 -1.44 17.42
N ASN A 456 -25.74 -1.39 16.08
CA ASN A 456 -26.95 -1.30 15.27
C ASN A 456 -27.77 -2.61 15.28
N ALA A 457 -27.09 -3.77 15.32
CA ALA A 457 -27.74 -5.07 15.47
C ALA A 457 -28.46 -5.17 16.83
N LEU A 458 -27.80 -4.77 17.92
CA LEU A 458 -28.37 -4.73 19.26
C LEU A 458 -29.59 -3.80 19.34
N ARG A 459 -29.52 -2.58 18.78
CA ARG A 459 -30.67 -1.66 18.72
C ARG A 459 -31.88 -2.28 18.03
N LYS A 460 -31.69 -3.03 16.94
CA LYS A 460 -32.79 -3.72 16.24
C LYS A 460 -33.37 -4.89 17.03
N GLN A 461 -32.51 -5.67 17.70
CA GLN A 461 -32.95 -6.77 18.55
C GLN A 461 -33.78 -6.23 19.72
N ASN A 462 -33.31 -5.18 20.39
CA ASN A 462 -34.04 -4.51 21.46
C ASN A 462 -35.37 -3.97 20.94
N ALA A 463 -35.40 -3.22 19.83
CA ALA A 463 -36.65 -2.69 19.27
C ALA A 463 -37.66 -3.79 18.89
N SER A 464 -37.20 -4.96 18.42
CA SER A 464 -38.08 -6.10 18.13
C SER A 464 -38.57 -6.78 19.41
N MET A 465 -37.71 -6.90 20.42
CA MET A 465 -38.08 -7.40 21.74
C MET A 465 -39.12 -6.49 22.40
N HIS A 466 -38.92 -5.17 22.39
CA HIS A 466 -39.90 -4.20 22.91
C HIS A 466 -41.26 -4.34 22.21
N ARG A 467 -41.28 -4.43 20.88
CA ARG A 467 -42.53 -4.67 20.13
C ARG A 467 -43.21 -5.97 20.55
N LEU A 468 -42.46 -7.06 20.73
CA LEU A 468 -43.01 -8.34 21.18
C LEU A 468 -43.58 -8.23 22.60
N THR A 469 -42.88 -7.56 23.52
CA THR A 469 -43.33 -7.34 24.90
C THR A 469 -44.61 -6.50 24.94
N VAL A 470 -44.70 -5.44 24.14
CA VAL A 470 -45.92 -4.61 24.03
C VAL A 470 -47.09 -5.45 23.50
N VAL A 471 -46.89 -6.20 22.41
CA VAL A 471 -47.93 -7.08 21.85
C VAL A 471 -48.35 -8.15 22.88
N THR A 472 -47.40 -8.75 23.60
CA THR A 472 -47.68 -9.76 24.62
C THR A 472 -48.43 -9.17 25.81
N THR A 473 -48.05 -7.99 26.28
CA THR A 473 -48.69 -7.31 27.43
C THR A 473 -50.12 -6.92 27.09
N VAL A 474 -50.33 -6.27 25.94
CA VAL A 474 -51.68 -5.91 25.47
C VAL A 474 -52.51 -7.15 25.16
N GLY A 475 -51.91 -8.18 24.55
CA GLY A 475 -52.55 -9.47 24.29
C GLY A 475 -52.95 -10.22 25.56
N LEU A 476 -52.12 -10.18 26.61
CA LEU A 476 -52.41 -10.75 27.92
C LEU A 476 -53.58 -10.03 28.58
N ILE A 477 -53.61 -8.70 28.54
CA ILE A 477 -54.77 -7.90 29.01
C ILE A 477 -56.04 -8.34 28.26
N GLY A 478 -55.97 -8.45 26.93
CA GLY A 478 -57.09 -8.95 26.12
C GLY A 478 -57.53 -10.36 26.52
N THR A 479 -56.58 -11.26 26.77
CA THR A 479 -56.86 -12.66 27.14
C THR A 479 -57.45 -12.76 28.54
N ILE A 480 -57.00 -11.93 29.50
CA ILE A 480 -57.58 -11.83 30.84
C ILE A 480 -59.03 -11.34 30.75
N VAL A 481 -59.31 -10.29 29.96
CA VAL A 481 -60.67 -9.76 29.77
C VAL A 481 -61.59 -10.79 29.11
N THR A 482 -61.13 -11.44 28.03
CA THR A 482 -61.91 -12.49 27.35
C THR A 482 -62.09 -13.73 28.23
N GLY A 483 -61.07 -14.11 29.00
CA GLY A 483 -61.15 -15.19 29.98
C GLY A 483 -62.16 -14.89 31.08
N PHE A 484 -62.22 -13.65 31.57
CA PHE A 484 -63.22 -13.20 32.53
C PHE A 484 -64.64 -13.27 31.96
N LEU A 485 -64.84 -12.86 30.70
CA LEU A 485 -66.13 -12.97 30.01
C LEU A 485 -66.51 -14.42 29.66
N GLY A 486 -65.53 -15.30 29.46
CA GLY A 486 -65.72 -16.72 29.15
C GLY A 486 -65.92 -17.61 30.38
N MET A 487 -65.58 -17.15 31.58
CA MET A 487 -65.98 -17.80 32.82
C MET A 487 -67.50 -17.64 32.99
N ASN A 488 -68.15 -18.66 33.53
CA ASN A 488 -69.61 -18.77 33.71
C ASN A 488 -70.18 -17.80 34.78
N LEU A 489 -69.64 -16.59 34.84
CA LEU A 489 -70.00 -15.46 35.70
C LEU A 489 -71.17 -14.66 35.13
N ILE A 490 -71.36 -14.71 33.81
CA ILE A 490 -72.54 -14.17 33.12
C ILE A 490 -73.46 -15.35 32.87
N ALA A 491 -74.72 -15.30 33.34
CA ALA A 491 -75.69 -16.39 33.25
C ALA A 491 -76.20 -16.63 31.80
N TYR A 492 -75.29 -16.98 30.88
CA TYR A 492 -75.56 -17.30 29.48
C TYR A 492 -75.63 -18.81 29.21
N ALA A 493 -75.51 -19.64 30.26
CA ALA A 493 -75.52 -21.10 30.14
C ALA A 493 -76.88 -21.69 29.71
N GLU A 494 -77.98 -20.95 29.90
CA GLU A 494 -79.35 -21.38 29.60
C GLU A 494 -79.84 -21.01 28.18
N GLU A 495 -79.02 -20.29 27.40
CA GLU A 495 -79.38 -19.80 26.06
C GLU A 495 -79.19 -20.86 24.94
N PRO A 496 -79.96 -20.75 23.83
CA PRO A 496 -79.89 -21.67 22.69
C PRO A 496 -78.47 -21.79 22.12
N MET A 497 -78.13 -22.98 21.60
CA MET A 497 -76.79 -23.28 21.09
C MET A 497 -76.35 -22.34 19.96
N SER A 498 -77.29 -21.83 19.15
CA SER A 498 -77.03 -20.84 18.10
C SER A 498 -76.51 -19.50 18.63
N PHE A 499 -77.10 -18.99 19.72
CA PHE A 499 -76.71 -17.72 20.33
C PHE A 499 -75.30 -17.81 20.92
N ARG A 500 -74.94 -18.95 21.50
CA ARG A 500 -73.58 -19.21 22.01
C ARG A 500 -72.53 -19.23 20.89
N VAL A 501 -72.85 -19.82 19.74
CA VAL A 501 -71.93 -19.85 18.59
C VAL A 501 -71.75 -18.46 17.98
N GLU A 502 -72.83 -17.69 17.84
CA GLU A 502 -72.78 -16.31 17.31
C GLU A 502 -71.99 -15.38 18.23
N TYR A 503 -72.21 -15.48 19.54
CA TYR A 503 -71.44 -14.75 20.55
C TYR A 503 -69.95 -15.12 20.53
N PHE A 504 -69.63 -16.42 20.42
CA PHE A 504 -68.26 -16.89 20.30
C PHE A 504 -67.57 -16.33 19.04
N ILE A 505 -68.25 -16.34 17.88
CA ILE A 505 -67.72 -15.79 16.63
C ILE A 505 -67.52 -14.27 16.77
N ALA A 506 -68.45 -13.54 17.38
CA ALA A 506 -68.33 -12.10 17.60
C ALA A 506 -67.12 -11.75 18.49
N VAL A 507 -66.92 -12.49 19.59
CA VAL A 507 -65.75 -12.32 20.48
C VAL A 507 -64.47 -12.70 19.76
N LEU A 508 -64.45 -13.79 19.00
CA LEU A 508 -63.29 -14.22 18.22
C LEU A 508 -62.88 -13.15 17.19
N VAL A 509 -63.85 -12.58 16.46
CA VAL A 509 -63.61 -11.50 15.50
C VAL A 509 -63.09 -10.25 16.21
N ALA A 510 -63.71 -9.85 17.32
CA ALA A 510 -63.28 -8.68 18.10
C ALA A 510 -61.86 -8.84 18.65
N VAL A 511 -61.51 -10.01 19.19
CA VAL A 511 -60.16 -10.32 19.68
C VAL A 511 -59.15 -10.36 18.54
N THR A 512 -59.52 -10.95 17.40
CA THR A 512 -58.65 -11.01 16.21
C THR A 512 -58.36 -9.61 15.67
N ILE A 513 -59.38 -8.75 15.60
CA ILE A 513 -59.23 -7.34 15.23
C ILE A 513 -58.36 -6.61 16.25
N PHE A 514 -58.58 -6.82 17.55
CA PHE A 514 -57.80 -6.19 18.61
C PHE A 514 -56.31 -6.57 18.56
N VAL A 515 -56.00 -7.87 18.38
CA VAL A 515 -54.63 -8.36 18.21
C VAL A 515 -54.02 -7.81 16.92
N GLY A 516 -54.75 -7.83 15.82
CA GLY A 516 -54.31 -7.27 14.54
C GLY A 516 -53.98 -5.77 14.64
N LEU A 517 -54.85 -4.98 15.27
CA LEU A 517 -54.63 -3.55 15.53
C LEU A 517 -53.43 -3.33 16.46
N THR A 518 -53.26 -4.16 17.48
CA THR A 518 -52.10 -4.09 18.40
C THR A 518 -50.79 -4.32 17.65
N ILE A 519 -50.75 -5.27 16.71
CA ILE A 519 -49.58 -5.53 15.87
C ILE A 519 -49.32 -4.35 14.92
N ILE A 520 -50.35 -3.85 14.23
CA ILE A 520 -50.26 -2.74 13.28
C ILE A 520 -49.77 -1.45 13.98
N TYR A 521 -50.30 -1.16 15.16
CA TYR A 521 -49.95 0.03 15.94
C TYR A 521 -48.84 -0.18 16.96
N SER A 522 -48.21 -1.36 16.98
CA SER A 522 -47.17 -1.73 17.96
C SER A 522 -46.04 -0.70 18.06
N ARG A 523 -45.61 -0.09 16.95
CA ARG A 523 -44.62 1.00 16.97
C ARG A 523 -45.07 2.20 17.79
N ARG A 524 -46.28 2.71 17.54
CA ARG A 524 -46.84 3.86 18.28
C ARG A 524 -47.11 3.53 19.75
N LEU A 525 -47.51 2.29 20.04
CA LEU A 525 -47.71 1.82 21.41
C LEU A 525 -46.39 1.70 22.17
N THR A 526 -45.31 1.27 21.49
CA THR A 526 -43.96 1.26 22.08
C THR A 526 -43.52 2.67 22.44
N ASP A 527 -43.64 3.63 21.50
CA ASP A 527 -43.30 5.03 21.76
C ASP A 527 -44.11 5.65 22.92
N LEU A 528 -45.34 5.18 23.13
CA LEU A 528 -46.22 5.62 24.20
C LEU A 528 -45.85 4.96 25.54
N PHE A 529 -45.47 3.68 25.53
CA PHE A 529 -44.95 2.97 26.70
C PHE A 529 -43.64 3.58 27.19
N ASP A 530 -42.71 3.92 26.29
CA ASP A 530 -41.42 4.54 26.63
C ASP A 530 -41.61 5.93 27.27
N ARG A 531 -42.67 6.65 26.87
CA ARG A 531 -43.07 7.91 27.51
C ARG A 531 -43.68 7.71 28.89
N LEU A 532 -44.40 6.60 29.10
CA LEU A 532 -45.02 6.27 30.38
C LEU A 532 -44.03 5.65 31.37
N SER A 533 -43.01 4.94 30.89
CA SER A 533 -41.94 4.32 31.70
C SER A 533 -40.90 5.35 32.18
N GLY A 534 -40.92 6.58 31.65
CA GLY A 534 -40.02 7.66 32.06
C GLY A 534 -38.61 7.59 31.48
N GLU A 535 -38.38 6.81 30.43
CA GLU A 535 -37.04 6.61 29.86
C GLU A 535 -36.45 7.89 29.25
N ASN A 536 -37.28 8.81 28.74
CA ASN A 536 -36.87 10.14 28.28
C ASN A 536 -36.47 11.12 29.41
N GLN A 537 -36.63 10.76 30.69
CA GLN A 537 -36.23 11.61 31.81
C GLN A 537 -34.80 11.35 32.29
N ARG A 538 -34.19 10.20 31.97
CA ARG A 538 -32.81 9.87 32.41
C ARG A 538 -31.71 10.43 31.50
N ASP A 539 -31.96 10.61 30.21
CA ASP A 539 -30.97 11.18 29.26
C ASP A 539 -30.82 12.72 29.37
N ARG A 540 -31.51 13.37 30.33
CA ARG A 540 -31.42 14.82 30.57
C ARG A 540 -30.63 15.20 31.84
N GLU A 541 -30.10 14.24 32.59
CA GLU A 541 -29.40 14.49 33.86
C GLU A 541 -27.88 14.21 33.84
N GLU A 542 -27.23 14.15 32.67
CA GLU A 542 -25.76 14.29 32.61
C GLU A 542 -25.38 15.76 32.29
N PRO A 543 -24.68 16.47 33.20
CA PRO A 543 -24.15 17.80 32.89
C PRO A 543 -22.99 17.70 31.90
N PRO A 544 -22.79 18.71 31.04
CA PRO A 544 -21.76 18.67 30.02
C PRO A 544 -20.37 18.80 30.66
N PHE A 545 -19.49 17.83 30.41
CA PHE A 545 -18.04 18.00 30.44
C PHE A 545 -17.43 17.42 29.18
#